data_AF-A0A936LSJ1-F1
#
_entry.id   AF-A0A936LSJ1-F1
#
_cell.length_a   1.000
_cell.length_b   1.000
_cell.length_c   1.000
_cell.angle_alpha   90.00
_cell.angle_beta   90.00
_cell.angle_gamma   90.00
#
_symmetry.space_group_name_H-M   'P 1'
#
loop_
_entity.id
_entity.type
_entity.pdbx_description
1 polymer ?
#
loop_
_entity_poly.entity_id
_entity_poly.type
_entity_poly.pdbx_seq_one_letter_code
_entity_poly.pdbx_strand_id
1 'polypeptide(L)'
;MKTALKISIVAGLILVVAAPALAAPTNGAGYYGGRVNWSRVAGHYTGSGGEFSLSANTPGSLLLSNGAYASVAKGKAGVESFQTFCLEQGEFVGQPMDIWVSTEWATPATGPQWAPGTPLSDRSHSWDGGPPVGIGDDLNPQTAYLYYKFATGTLGGYTYTPGSGRNSSAGHLQNAIWFLEGEIASVSGQAALWVQEAVNATGLNFGTYIASGPVTWGARIGPVRVMQMYWGNEYRQDLLYVLVPAPAAALLGAIGVSLVVWLRRKA
;
A
#
# COMPACT_ATOMS: atom_id res chain seq x y z
N MET A 1 51.33 10.49 -47.38
CA MET A 1 51.03 9.44 -46.37
C MET A 1 49.98 10.00 -45.42
N LYS A 2 48.74 9.52 -45.54
CA LYS A 2 47.56 10.10 -44.88
C LYS A 2 47.31 9.41 -43.53
N THR A 3 46.93 10.24 -42.57
CA THR A 3 46.82 10.06 -41.13
C THR A 3 45.69 9.10 -40.74
N ALA A 4 45.94 8.27 -39.73
CA ALA A 4 45.04 7.24 -39.23
C ALA A 4 43.85 7.81 -38.43
N LEU A 5 42.63 7.43 -38.81
CA LEU A 5 41.39 7.71 -38.09
C LEU A 5 41.09 6.54 -37.13
N LYS A 6 41.30 6.73 -35.83
CA LYS A 6 40.85 5.80 -34.78
C LYS A 6 39.38 6.06 -34.46
N ILE A 7 38.51 5.17 -34.91
CA ILE A 7 37.10 5.15 -34.50
C ILE A 7 37.00 4.32 -33.21
N SER A 8 36.70 4.97 -32.09
CA SER A 8 36.37 4.29 -30.83
C SER A 8 34.84 4.28 -30.67
N ILE A 9 34.21 3.14 -30.87
CA ILE A 9 32.80 2.92 -30.60
C ILE A 9 32.67 2.60 -29.11
N VAL A 10 32.15 3.55 -28.32
CA VAL A 10 31.72 3.29 -26.94
C VAL A 10 30.31 2.71 -27.01
N ALA A 11 30.21 1.39 -26.87
CA ALA A 11 28.94 0.70 -26.67
C ALA A 11 28.43 1.00 -25.25
N GLY A 12 27.55 1.99 -25.13
CA GLY A 12 26.75 2.20 -23.93
C GLY A 12 25.70 1.10 -23.80
N LEU A 13 26.03 0.05 -23.07
CA LEU A 13 25.10 -1.02 -22.71
C LEU A 13 24.07 -0.44 -21.71
N ILE A 14 22.97 0.12 -22.22
CA ILE A 14 21.77 0.35 -21.41
C ILE A 14 21.11 -1.02 -21.25
N LEU A 15 21.42 -1.69 -20.13
CA LEU A 15 20.68 -2.87 -19.69
C LEU A 15 19.30 -2.37 -19.20
N VAL A 16 18.37 -2.15 -20.14
CA VAL A 16 16.95 -2.09 -19.78
C VAL A 16 16.58 -3.52 -19.40
N VAL A 17 16.63 -3.83 -18.10
CA VAL A 17 15.95 -5.01 -17.59
C VAL A 17 14.47 -4.73 -17.78
N ALA A 18 13.95 -5.10 -18.95
CA ALA A 18 12.53 -5.27 -19.14
C ALA A 18 12.13 -6.38 -18.17
N ALA A 19 11.67 -6.00 -16.98
CA ALA A 19 10.92 -6.91 -16.14
C ALA A 19 9.79 -7.46 -17.03
N PRO A 20 9.56 -8.78 -17.07
CA PRO A 20 8.38 -9.30 -17.73
C PRO A 20 7.19 -8.65 -17.02
N ALA A 21 6.57 -7.67 -17.69
CA ALA A 21 5.24 -7.23 -17.37
C ALA A 21 4.34 -8.42 -17.72
N LEU A 22 4.21 -9.36 -16.79
CA LEU A 22 2.95 -10.07 -16.68
C LEU A 22 1.94 -8.94 -16.49
N ALA A 23 1.12 -8.71 -17.50
CA ALA A 23 -0.07 -7.92 -17.36
C ALA A 23 -0.93 -8.67 -16.34
N ALA A 24 -0.68 -8.40 -15.06
CA ALA A 24 -1.67 -8.63 -14.04
C ALA A 24 -2.95 -7.93 -14.55
N PRO A 25 -4.14 -8.45 -14.22
CA PRO A 25 -5.38 -7.72 -14.50
C PRO A 25 -5.39 -6.46 -13.62
N THR A 26 -4.61 -5.45 -14.01
CA THR A 26 -4.44 -4.21 -13.28
C THR A 26 -5.56 -3.30 -13.73
N ASN A 27 -6.62 -3.24 -12.93
CA ASN A 27 -7.67 -2.28 -13.17
C ASN A 27 -7.25 -0.98 -12.51
N GLY A 28 -6.57 -0.14 -13.31
CA GLY A 28 -6.26 1.22 -12.95
C GLY A 28 -4.79 1.57 -12.76
N ALA A 29 -4.52 2.86 -12.53
CA ALA A 29 -3.21 3.39 -12.24
C ALA A 29 -2.64 2.85 -10.92
N GLY A 30 -1.43 2.30 -11.01
CA GLY A 30 -0.72 1.72 -9.90
C GLY A 30 0.66 1.25 -10.34
N TYR A 31 1.26 0.41 -9.53
CA TYR A 31 2.51 -0.24 -9.88
C TYR A 31 2.60 -1.64 -9.30
N TYR A 32 3.35 -2.48 -10.00
CA TYR A 32 3.61 -3.84 -9.56
C TYR A 32 4.56 -3.84 -8.36
N GLY A 33 4.10 -4.40 -7.24
CA GLY A 33 4.84 -4.50 -5.99
C GLY A 33 5.70 -5.76 -5.85
N GLY A 34 5.68 -6.63 -6.87
CA GLY A 34 6.41 -7.88 -6.88
C GLY A 34 5.55 -9.09 -6.52
N ARG A 35 6.23 -10.21 -6.30
CA ARG A 35 5.62 -11.48 -5.90
C ARG A 35 5.96 -11.77 -4.44
N VAL A 36 4.94 -12.06 -3.65
CA VAL A 36 5.03 -12.09 -2.19
C VAL A 36 4.48 -13.40 -1.63
N ASN A 37 5.00 -13.77 -0.48
CA ASN A 37 4.40 -14.77 0.39
C ASN A 37 3.58 -14.06 1.47
N TRP A 38 2.53 -14.73 1.91
CA TRP A 38 1.73 -14.32 3.06
C TRP A 38 1.76 -15.41 4.12
N SER A 39 1.74 -14.98 5.37
CA SER A 39 1.78 -15.87 6.53
C SER A 39 1.13 -15.22 7.73
N ARG A 40 0.79 -16.04 8.72
CA ARG A 40 0.34 -15.60 10.04
C ARG A 40 1.38 -15.99 11.07
N VAL A 41 1.83 -15.02 11.87
CA VAL A 41 2.84 -15.24 12.92
C VAL A 41 2.11 -15.46 14.25
N ALA A 42 2.46 -16.54 14.96
CA ALA A 42 1.85 -16.82 16.26
C ALA A 42 2.03 -15.63 17.22
N GLY A 43 0.95 -15.24 17.91
CA GLY A 43 0.97 -14.06 18.78
C GLY A 43 0.64 -12.73 18.08
N HIS A 44 0.19 -12.77 16.83
CA HIS A 44 -0.24 -11.60 16.05
C HIS A 44 -1.68 -11.65 15.49
N TYR A 45 -2.43 -12.73 15.69
CA TYR A 45 -3.74 -12.92 15.06
C TYR A 45 -4.73 -13.67 15.96
N THR A 46 -6.03 -13.57 15.65
CA THR A 46 -7.10 -14.29 16.35
C THR A 46 -8.20 -14.71 15.38
N GLY A 47 -8.60 -15.99 15.42
CA GLY A 47 -9.57 -16.54 14.47
C GLY A 47 -9.16 -16.28 13.02
N SER A 48 -10.09 -15.73 12.23
CA SER A 48 -9.85 -15.35 10.83
C SER A 48 -9.29 -13.94 10.64
N GLY A 49 -9.13 -13.16 11.72
CA GLY A 49 -8.66 -11.77 11.66
C GLY A 49 -7.34 -11.52 12.37
N GLY A 50 -6.82 -10.31 12.25
CA GLY A 50 -5.58 -9.86 12.88
C GLY A 50 -4.47 -9.62 11.88
N GLU A 51 -3.22 -9.54 12.36
CA GLU A 51 -2.11 -9.16 11.48
C GLU A 51 -1.69 -10.32 10.57
N PHE A 52 -1.44 -9.95 9.32
CA PHE A 52 -0.82 -10.78 8.31
C PHE A 52 0.58 -10.30 8.03
N SER A 53 1.49 -11.25 7.86
CA SER A 53 2.86 -10.97 7.46
C SER A 53 3.00 -11.16 5.96
N LEU A 54 3.17 -10.04 5.26
CA LEU A 54 3.56 -10.06 3.86
C LEU A 54 5.09 -10.03 3.78
N SER A 55 5.67 -10.99 3.06
CA SER A 55 7.11 -11.17 2.94
C SER A 55 7.54 -11.39 1.50
N ALA A 56 8.79 -11.09 1.19
CA ALA A 56 9.37 -11.41 -0.12
C ALA A 56 9.20 -12.91 -0.45
N ASN A 57 8.86 -13.24 -1.70
CA ASN A 57 8.84 -14.66 -2.13
C ASN A 57 10.27 -15.25 -2.16
N THR A 58 11.27 -14.42 -2.48
CA THR A 58 12.68 -14.75 -2.41
C THR A 58 13.41 -13.65 -1.63
N PRO A 59 14.43 -13.95 -0.80
CA PRO A 59 15.13 -12.90 -0.05
C PRO A 59 15.61 -11.75 -0.94
N GLY A 60 15.23 -10.51 -0.58
CA GLY A 60 15.54 -9.30 -1.34
C GLY A 60 14.70 -9.07 -2.61
N SER A 61 13.65 -9.88 -2.86
CA SER A 61 12.77 -9.72 -4.03
C SER A 61 11.53 -8.86 -3.77
N LEU A 62 11.35 -8.33 -2.56
CA LEU A 62 10.24 -7.45 -2.26
C LEU A 62 10.50 -6.07 -2.90
N LEU A 63 9.65 -5.65 -3.82
CA LEU A 63 9.80 -4.36 -4.50
C LEU A 63 9.19 -3.21 -3.67
N LEU A 64 8.47 -3.53 -2.60
CA LEU A 64 7.92 -2.57 -1.66
C LEU A 64 8.91 -2.22 -0.56
N SER A 65 8.93 -0.96 -0.14
CA SER A 65 9.74 -0.51 0.98
C SER A 65 8.96 -0.58 2.28
N ASN A 66 9.53 -1.19 3.32
CA ASN A 66 9.00 -1.12 4.69
C ASN A 66 9.69 -0.03 5.54
N GLY A 67 10.32 0.97 4.89
CA GLY A 67 11.08 2.03 5.56
C GLY A 67 10.26 2.84 6.56
N ALA A 68 8.98 3.11 6.25
CA ALA A 68 8.06 3.84 7.12
C ALA A 68 7.51 3.01 8.29
N TYR A 69 7.66 1.69 8.27
CA TYR A 69 7.14 0.81 9.31
C TYR A 69 8.07 0.82 10.53
N ALA A 70 7.45 0.91 11.71
CA ALA A 70 8.17 0.75 12.97
C ALA A 70 8.68 -0.68 13.12
N SER A 71 9.75 -0.84 13.92
CA SER A 71 10.35 -2.16 14.19
C SER A 71 9.36 -3.17 14.77
N VAL A 72 8.29 -2.72 15.44
CA VAL A 72 7.22 -3.55 15.98
C VAL A 72 6.24 -4.10 14.92
N ALA A 73 6.22 -3.51 13.72
CA ALA A 73 5.33 -3.84 12.62
C ALA A 73 6.07 -4.33 11.35
N LYS A 74 7.39 -4.55 11.42
CA LYS A 74 8.18 -5.15 10.33
C LYS A 74 9.11 -6.26 10.79
N GLY A 75 9.54 -7.09 9.84
CA GLY A 75 10.48 -8.19 10.05
C GLY A 75 9.96 -9.30 10.97
N LYS A 76 8.64 -9.56 10.97
CA LYS A 76 8.02 -10.54 11.89
C LYS A 76 7.98 -11.97 11.33
N ALA A 77 8.11 -12.14 10.02
CA ALA A 77 8.14 -13.45 9.38
C ALA A 77 9.55 -14.09 9.34
N GLY A 78 10.54 -13.55 10.06
CA GLY A 78 11.93 -14.03 10.01
C GLY A 78 12.72 -13.65 8.74
N VAL A 79 12.05 -12.99 7.79
CA VAL A 79 12.62 -12.40 6.57
C VAL A 79 12.12 -10.96 6.42
N GLU A 80 12.59 -10.25 5.39
CA GLU A 80 12.04 -8.95 5.01
C GLU A 80 10.52 -9.04 4.82
N SER A 81 9.80 -8.37 5.71
CA SER A 81 8.35 -8.46 5.83
C SER A 81 7.78 -7.25 6.54
N PHE A 82 6.49 -7.03 6.39
CA PHE A 82 5.73 -6.07 7.18
C PHE A 82 4.35 -6.62 7.53
N GLN A 83 3.76 -6.05 8.58
CA GLN A 83 2.44 -6.45 9.07
C GLN A 83 1.34 -5.64 8.37
N THR A 84 0.28 -6.32 7.97
CA THR A 84 -0.87 -5.74 7.28
C THR A 84 -2.17 -6.43 7.71
N PHE A 85 -3.30 -5.94 7.23
CA PHE A 85 -4.65 -6.41 7.55
C PHE A 85 -5.43 -6.58 6.25
N CYS A 86 -6.39 -7.51 6.28
CA CYS A 86 -7.37 -7.68 5.22
C CYS A 86 -8.27 -6.45 5.16
N LEU A 87 -8.58 -5.99 3.96
CA LEU A 87 -9.56 -4.94 3.76
C LEU A 87 -10.97 -5.53 3.77
N GLU A 88 -11.13 -6.73 3.22
CA GLU A 88 -12.42 -7.37 2.99
C GLU A 88 -12.64 -8.62 3.84
N GLN A 89 -13.91 -8.99 4.00
CA GLN A 89 -14.32 -10.26 4.60
C GLN A 89 -14.72 -11.27 3.53
N GLY A 90 -14.26 -12.52 3.67
CA GLY A 90 -14.66 -13.61 2.77
C GLY A 90 -13.75 -13.80 1.56
N GLU A 91 -12.76 -12.92 1.39
CA GLU A 91 -11.66 -13.03 0.44
C GLU A 91 -10.56 -14.01 0.91
N PHE A 92 -9.90 -14.68 -0.03
CA PHE A 92 -8.97 -15.79 0.24
C PHE A 92 -7.57 -15.52 -0.29
N VAL A 93 -6.57 -15.92 0.48
CA VAL A 93 -5.16 -15.82 0.09
C VAL A 93 -4.66 -17.09 -0.60
N GLY A 94 -3.94 -16.92 -1.71
CA GLY A 94 -3.11 -17.95 -2.35
C GLY A 94 -1.63 -17.82 -1.96
N GLN A 95 -0.77 -18.74 -2.39
CA GLN A 95 0.68 -18.63 -2.19
C GLN A 95 1.47 -19.19 -3.39
N PRO A 96 2.50 -18.50 -3.87
CA PRO A 96 2.77 -17.06 -3.73
C PRO A 96 1.79 -16.23 -4.57
N MET A 97 1.59 -14.96 -4.22
CA MET A 97 0.70 -14.02 -4.93
C MET A 97 1.47 -12.84 -5.51
N ASP A 98 0.95 -12.32 -6.62
CA ASP A 98 1.41 -11.09 -7.24
C ASP A 98 0.66 -9.90 -6.63
N ILE A 99 1.34 -8.78 -6.42
CA ILE A 99 0.73 -7.58 -5.81
C ILE A 99 0.75 -6.37 -6.76
N TRP A 100 -0.37 -5.66 -6.80
CA TRP A 100 -0.51 -4.37 -7.46
C TRP A 100 -0.84 -3.31 -6.41
N VAL A 101 -0.04 -2.26 -6.32
CA VAL A 101 -0.34 -1.14 -5.41
C VAL A 101 -1.19 -0.12 -6.17
N SER A 102 -2.45 0.04 -5.76
CA SER A 102 -3.37 1.00 -6.35
C SER A 102 -2.98 2.43 -5.99
N THR A 103 -3.06 3.36 -6.95
CA THR A 103 -2.77 4.79 -6.75
C THR A 103 -3.85 5.72 -7.27
N GLU A 104 -5.03 5.17 -7.59
CA GLU A 104 -6.18 5.93 -8.06
C GLU A 104 -7.48 5.49 -7.40
N TRP A 105 -8.58 6.13 -7.78
CA TRP A 105 -9.93 5.76 -7.33
C TRP A 105 -10.48 4.61 -8.19
N ALA A 106 -11.39 3.82 -7.63
CA ALA A 106 -12.09 2.73 -8.31
C ALA A 106 -13.06 3.23 -9.39
N THR A 107 -13.68 4.40 -9.15
CA THR A 107 -14.65 4.98 -10.08
C THR A 107 -13.99 5.54 -11.35
N PRO A 108 -14.38 5.08 -12.56
CA PRO A 108 -14.08 5.81 -13.79
C PRO A 108 -14.81 7.16 -13.76
N ALA A 109 -14.19 8.19 -14.34
CA ALA A 109 -14.63 9.59 -14.32
C ALA A 109 -16.02 9.87 -14.96
N THR A 110 -17.11 9.40 -14.35
CA THR A 110 -18.50 9.79 -14.69
C THR A 110 -19.27 10.42 -13.53
N GLY A 111 -18.69 10.43 -12.31
CA GLY A 111 -19.10 11.33 -11.21
C GLY A 111 -18.39 12.69 -11.30
N PRO A 112 -18.79 13.72 -10.51
CA PRO A 112 -18.26 15.08 -10.63
C PRO A 112 -16.75 15.07 -10.77
N GLN A 113 -16.31 15.41 -11.97
CA GLN A 113 -14.92 15.33 -12.41
C GLN A 113 -14.08 16.18 -11.47
N TRP A 114 -13.30 15.51 -10.63
CA TRP A 114 -12.24 16.14 -9.86
C TRP A 114 -11.42 17.00 -10.81
N ALA A 115 -11.28 18.28 -10.49
CA ALA A 115 -10.60 19.24 -11.33
C ALA A 115 -9.21 18.68 -11.75
N PRO A 116 -8.85 18.79 -13.04
CA PRO A 116 -7.49 18.48 -13.50
C PRO A 116 -6.46 19.21 -12.62
N GLY A 117 -5.52 18.47 -12.04
CA GLY A 117 -4.50 19.01 -11.13
C GLY A 117 -4.68 18.70 -9.64
N THR A 118 -5.68 17.91 -9.26
CA THR A 118 -5.73 17.31 -7.92
C THR A 118 -4.59 16.29 -7.75
N PRO A 119 -3.73 16.38 -6.72
CA PRO A 119 -2.62 15.46 -6.55
C PRO A 119 -3.08 14.00 -6.53
N LEU A 120 -2.44 13.15 -7.34
CA LEU A 120 -2.65 11.69 -7.38
C LEU A 120 -2.23 11.00 -6.08
N SER A 121 -1.67 11.74 -5.12
CA SER A 121 -1.06 11.23 -3.89
C SER A 121 -2.04 10.81 -2.79
N ASP A 122 -3.35 10.82 -3.03
CA ASP A 122 -4.37 10.64 -1.98
C ASP A 122 -5.49 9.65 -2.36
N ARG A 123 -5.22 8.75 -3.31
CA ARG A 123 -6.22 7.85 -3.89
C ARG A 123 -5.72 6.42 -3.89
N SER A 124 -6.59 5.48 -3.54
CA SER A 124 -6.33 4.05 -3.58
C SER A 124 -7.65 3.30 -3.42
N HIS A 125 -7.78 2.15 -4.05
CA HIS A 125 -9.00 1.36 -4.05
C HIS A 125 -8.69 -0.14 -4.09
N SER A 126 -9.63 -0.91 -3.55
CA SER A 126 -9.80 -2.35 -3.77
C SER A 126 -10.61 -2.59 -5.04
N TRP A 127 -10.34 -3.69 -5.74
CA TRP A 127 -11.05 -3.99 -6.98
C TRP A 127 -11.88 -5.27 -6.84
N ASP A 128 -13.15 -5.18 -7.25
CA ASP A 128 -14.16 -6.22 -7.02
C ASP A 128 -14.47 -6.46 -5.53
N GLY A 129 -14.11 -5.49 -4.68
CA GLY A 129 -14.11 -5.59 -3.23
C GLY A 129 -15.44 -5.52 -2.49
N GLY A 130 -16.53 -5.72 -3.21
CA GLY A 130 -17.87 -5.69 -2.64
C GLY A 130 -18.96 -5.19 -3.61
N PRO A 131 -20.25 -5.24 -3.20
CA PRO A 131 -21.36 -4.78 -4.01
C PRO A 131 -21.41 -3.25 -4.15
N PRO A 132 -21.74 -2.69 -5.34
CA PRO A 132 -22.02 -3.42 -6.58
C PRO A 132 -20.72 -3.93 -7.23
N VAL A 133 -20.71 -5.23 -7.52
CA VAL A 133 -19.64 -5.95 -8.21
C VAL A 133 -19.14 -5.21 -9.45
N GLY A 134 -17.81 -5.20 -9.64
CA GLY A 134 -17.17 -4.70 -10.84
C GLY A 134 -16.81 -3.20 -10.91
N ILE A 135 -16.97 -2.42 -9.84
CA ILE A 135 -16.52 -1.01 -9.78
C ILE A 135 -15.35 -0.82 -8.80
N GLY A 136 -15.17 -1.72 -7.83
CA GLY A 136 -14.22 -1.53 -6.72
C GLY A 136 -14.66 -0.45 -5.74
N ASP A 137 -14.01 -0.40 -4.58
CA ASP A 137 -14.33 0.51 -3.48
C ASP A 137 -13.10 1.30 -3.03
N ASP A 138 -13.31 2.60 -2.85
CA ASP A 138 -12.25 3.53 -2.50
C ASP A 138 -11.90 3.42 -1.02
N LEU A 139 -10.60 3.31 -0.70
CA LEU A 139 -10.10 3.15 0.66
C LEU A 139 -10.62 4.24 1.59
N ASN A 140 -11.27 3.84 2.68
CA ASN A 140 -11.79 4.76 3.67
C ASN A 140 -10.65 5.55 4.37
N PRO A 141 -10.72 6.90 4.43
CA PRO A 141 -9.72 7.72 5.14
C PRO A 141 -9.57 7.37 6.63
N GLN A 142 -10.65 6.95 7.30
CA GLN A 142 -10.60 6.50 8.69
C GLN A 142 -9.81 5.20 8.83
N THR A 143 -9.96 4.25 7.89
CA THR A 143 -9.15 3.02 7.85
C THR A 143 -7.68 3.34 7.63
N ALA A 144 -7.39 4.20 6.66
CA ALA A 144 -6.03 4.66 6.38
C ALA A 144 -5.37 5.29 7.61
N TYR A 145 -6.10 6.12 8.36
CA TYR A 145 -5.63 6.70 9.62
C TYR A 145 -5.20 5.64 10.63
N LEU A 146 -6.09 4.67 10.92
CA LEU A 146 -5.81 3.63 11.91
C LEU A 146 -4.65 2.74 11.48
N TYR A 147 -4.61 2.34 10.20
CA TYR A 147 -3.53 1.52 9.69
C TYR A 147 -2.18 2.22 9.74
N TYR A 148 -2.12 3.51 9.39
CA TYR A 148 -0.88 4.28 9.48
C TYR A 148 -0.37 4.37 10.93
N LYS A 149 -1.27 4.67 11.87
CA LYS A 149 -0.94 4.69 13.30
C LYS A 149 -0.43 3.32 13.76
N PHE A 150 -1.06 2.23 13.32
CA PHE A 150 -0.59 0.87 13.59
C PHE A 150 0.82 0.64 13.04
N ALA A 151 1.02 0.87 11.74
CA ALA A 151 2.26 0.57 11.01
C ALA A 151 3.45 1.38 11.55
N THR A 152 3.20 2.61 12.00
CA THR A 152 4.21 3.48 12.62
C THR A 152 4.42 3.23 14.11
N GLY A 153 3.71 2.28 14.72
CA GLY A 153 3.88 1.94 16.14
C GLY A 153 3.25 2.94 17.10
N THR A 154 2.29 3.74 16.66
CA THR A 154 1.72 4.88 17.42
C THR A 154 0.22 4.78 17.67
N LEU A 155 -0.42 3.65 17.36
CA LEU A 155 -1.84 3.43 17.65
C LEU A 155 -2.04 3.19 19.15
N GLY A 156 -2.73 4.13 19.81
CA GLY A 156 -3.02 4.04 21.24
C GLY A 156 -3.90 2.83 21.55
N GLY A 157 -3.65 2.14 22.67
CA GLY A 157 -4.40 0.94 23.05
C GLY A 157 -4.01 -0.34 22.28
N TYR A 158 -3.13 -0.25 21.27
CA TYR A 158 -2.65 -1.43 20.57
C TYR A 158 -1.51 -2.09 21.36
N THR A 159 -1.57 -3.42 21.53
CA THR A 159 -0.49 -4.17 22.18
C THR A 159 0.51 -4.65 21.13
N TYR A 160 1.70 -4.04 21.09
CA TYR A 160 2.74 -4.41 20.11
C TYR A 160 3.63 -5.57 20.55
N THR A 161 3.57 -5.99 21.82
CA THR A 161 4.32 -7.15 22.31
C THR A 161 3.63 -8.45 21.87
N PRO A 162 4.31 -9.37 21.14
CA PRO A 162 3.71 -10.63 20.70
C PRO A 162 3.11 -11.43 21.86
N GLY A 163 1.91 -11.98 21.66
CA GLY A 163 1.20 -12.77 22.68
C GLY A 163 -0.31 -12.57 22.63
N SER A 164 -1.02 -13.02 23.67
CA SER A 164 -2.48 -12.94 23.77
C SER A 164 -3.00 -11.50 23.67
N GLY A 165 -2.30 -10.54 24.28
CA GLY A 165 -2.66 -9.12 24.21
C GLY A 165 -2.64 -8.58 22.77
N ARG A 166 -1.57 -8.89 22.01
CA ARG A 166 -1.44 -8.51 20.60
C ARG A 166 -2.45 -9.22 19.71
N ASN A 167 -2.72 -10.51 19.94
CA ASN A 167 -3.79 -11.23 19.25
C ASN A 167 -5.14 -10.52 19.42
N SER A 168 -5.46 -10.12 20.65
CA SER A 168 -6.73 -9.43 20.95
C SER A 168 -6.78 -8.06 20.29
N SER A 169 -5.73 -7.23 20.44
CA SER A 169 -5.71 -5.90 19.81
C SER A 169 -5.70 -5.97 18.28
N ALA A 170 -5.03 -6.97 17.69
CA ALA A 170 -5.06 -7.23 16.26
C ALA A 170 -6.46 -7.58 15.76
N GLY A 171 -7.18 -8.44 16.49
CA GLY A 171 -8.58 -8.76 16.17
C GLY A 171 -9.50 -7.55 16.28
N HIS A 172 -9.32 -6.70 17.30
CA HIS A 172 -10.08 -5.45 17.42
C HIS A 172 -9.78 -4.49 16.28
N LEU A 173 -8.52 -4.42 15.81
CA LEU A 173 -8.15 -3.53 14.72
C LEU A 173 -8.71 -4.05 13.39
N GLN A 174 -8.65 -5.36 13.15
CA GLN A 174 -9.30 -5.98 11.99
C GLN A 174 -10.81 -5.69 11.95
N ASN A 175 -11.50 -5.80 13.09
CA ASN A 175 -12.93 -5.48 13.16
C ASN A 175 -13.20 -3.99 12.94
N ALA A 176 -12.34 -3.09 13.43
CA ALA A 176 -12.49 -1.66 13.17
C ALA A 176 -12.32 -1.34 11.68
N ILE A 177 -11.35 -1.97 11.01
CA ILE A 177 -11.13 -1.85 9.55
C ILE A 177 -12.37 -2.35 8.80
N TRP A 178 -12.81 -3.59 9.05
CA TRP A 178 -14.00 -4.14 8.42
C TRP A 178 -15.25 -3.30 8.66
N PHE A 179 -15.43 -2.74 9.85
CA PHE A 179 -16.56 -1.84 10.08
C PHE A 179 -16.46 -0.56 9.26
N LEU A 180 -15.27 0.06 9.18
CA LEU A 180 -15.05 1.30 8.45
C LEU A 180 -15.18 1.14 6.92
N GLU A 181 -14.84 -0.03 6.40
CA GLU A 181 -15.05 -0.40 4.99
C GLU A 181 -16.47 -0.95 4.70
N GLY A 182 -17.31 -1.14 5.74
CA GLY A 182 -18.69 -1.60 5.56
C GLY A 182 -18.88 -3.12 5.47
N GLU A 183 -17.82 -3.89 5.74
CA GLU A 183 -17.80 -5.37 5.72
C GLU A 183 -18.58 -6.01 6.88
N ILE A 184 -18.75 -5.29 8.00
CA ILE A 184 -19.54 -5.75 9.14
C ILE A 184 -20.44 -4.64 9.67
N ALA A 185 -21.61 -5.02 10.20
CA ALA A 185 -22.64 -4.07 10.60
C ALA A 185 -22.39 -3.35 11.95
N SER A 186 -21.52 -3.88 12.81
CA SER A 186 -21.29 -3.29 14.15
C SER A 186 -19.97 -3.71 14.78
N VAL A 187 -19.46 -2.87 15.67
CA VAL A 187 -18.27 -3.13 16.51
C VAL A 187 -18.52 -2.69 17.95
N SER A 188 -17.74 -3.25 18.88
CA SER A 188 -17.81 -2.94 20.30
C SER A 188 -16.41 -2.89 20.93
N GLY A 189 -16.33 -2.43 22.19
CA GLY A 189 -15.08 -2.41 22.95
C GLY A 189 -13.99 -1.56 22.29
N GLN A 190 -12.76 -2.08 22.25
CA GLN A 190 -11.60 -1.33 21.70
C GLN A 190 -11.77 -0.96 20.23
N ALA A 191 -12.42 -1.82 19.43
CA ALA A 191 -12.67 -1.53 18.02
C ALA A 191 -13.54 -0.27 17.85
N ALA A 192 -14.61 -0.14 18.65
CA ALA A 192 -15.48 1.04 18.61
C ALA A 192 -14.76 2.33 19.06
N LEU A 193 -13.84 2.23 20.04
CA LEU A 193 -13.03 3.37 20.45
C LEU A 193 -12.11 3.86 19.31
N TRP A 194 -11.49 2.95 18.57
CA TRP A 194 -10.66 3.31 17.41
C TRP A 194 -11.47 3.87 16.24
N VAL A 195 -12.67 3.32 15.98
CA VAL A 195 -13.58 3.92 14.99
C VAL A 195 -13.88 5.37 15.35
N GLN A 196 -14.20 5.65 16.62
CA GLN A 196 -14.46 7.02 17.07
C GLN A 196 -13.20 7.91 17.00
N GLU A 197 -12.02 7.38 17.36
CA GLU A 197 -10.75 8.09 17.23
C GLU A 197 -10.51 8.51 15.77
N ALA A 198 -10.74 7.59 14.82
CA ALA A 198 -10.56 7.86 13.40
C ALA A 198 -11.58 8.87 12.85
N VAL A 199 -12.85 8.77 13.25
CA VAL A 199 -13.90 9.77 12.95
C VAL A 199 -13.48 11.16 13.44
N ASN A 200 -12.99 11.26 14.67
CA ASN A 200 -12.54 12.53 15.24
C ASN A 200 -11.30 13.09 14.52
N ALA A 201 -10.34 12.22 14.16
CA ALA A 201 -9.10 12.62 13.51
C ALA A 201 -9.30 13.08 12.06
N THR A 202 -10.28 12.50 11.37
CA THR A 202 -10.60 12.82 9.96
C THR A 202 -11.71 13.87 9.83
N GLY A 203 -12.49 14.12 10.89
CA GLY A 203 -13.69 14.96 10.83
C GLY A 203 -14.80 14.36 9.97
N LEU A 204 -14.74 13.05 9.69
CA LEU A 204 -15.65 12.33 8.82
C LEU A 204 -16.61 11.45 9.61
N ASN A 205 -17.90 11.58 9.34
CA ASN A 205 -18.87 10.57 9.76
C ASN A 205 -18.67 9.28 8.95
N PHE A 206 -19.10 8.16 9.52
CA PHE A 206 -19.11 6.88 8.83
C PHE A 206 -19.85 6.98 7.48
N GLY A 207 -19.29 6.36 6.43
CA GLY A 207 -19.83 6.40 5.06
C GLY A 207 -19.78 7.77 4.35
N THR A 208 -19.07 8.76 4.91
CA THR A 208 -18.93 10.08 4.29
C THR A 208 -17.57 10.22 3.60
N TYR A 209 -17.57 10.55 2.31
CA TYR A 209 -16.38 10.95 1.54
C TYR A 209 -16.38 12.47 1.36
N ILE A 210 -15.29 13.20 1.68
CA ILE A 210 -15.24 14.66 1.44
C ILE A 210 -14.54 14.99 0.13
N ALA A 211 -15.16 15.90 -0.60
CA ALA A 211 -14.80 16.33 -1.92
C ALA A 211 -13.75 17.45 -2.00
N SER A 212 -12.64 17.35 -1.25
CA SER A 212 -11.53 18.32 -1.11
C SER A 212 -11.59 19.22 0.14
N GLY A 213 -10.40 19.45 0.72
CA GLY A 213 -10.15 20.29 1.90
C GLY A 213 -8.66 20.32 2.27
N PRO A 214 -8.21 21.30 3.09
CA PRO A 214 -6.80 21.46 3.47
C PRO A 214 -6.26 20.28 4.29
N VAL A 215 -4.95 20.03 4.14
CA VAL A 215 -4.21 18.85 4.61
C VAL A 215 -3.98 18.89 6.13
N THR A 216 -4.84 18.19 6.84
CA THR A 216 -4.56 17.39 8.05
C THR A 216 -5.11 15.98 7.71
N TRP A 217 -5.11 14.94 8.56
CA TRP A 217 -5.76 13.64 8.19
C TRP A 217 -7.25 13.76 7.72
N GLY A 218 -7.83 14.96 7.73
CA GLY A 218 -9.08 15.30 7.07
C GLY A 218 -9.13 14.94 5.57
N ALA A 219 -10.12 14.10 5.25
CA ALA A 219 -10.58 13.67 3.92
C ALA A 219 -9.61 12.88 3.02
N ARG A 220 -8.40 12.56 3.47
CA ARG A 220 -7.38 11.89 2.63
C ARG A 220 -6.84 10.64 3.31
N ILE A 221 -6.37 9.70 2.50
CA ILE A 221 -5.78 8.44 2.97
C ILE A 221 -4.28 8.54 3.34
N GLY A 222 -3.69 9.73 3.17
CA GLY A 222 -2.26 9.95 3.43
C GLY A 222 -1.37 9.01 2.59
N PRO A 223 -0.29 8.43 3.16
CA PRO A 223 0.58 7.50 2.44
C PRO A 223 0.01 6.08 2.35
N VAL A 224 -1.19 5.79 2.88
CA VAL A 224 -1.72 4.43 2.85
C VAL A 224 -2.29 4.11 1.48
N ARG A 225 -2.05 2.89 1.01
CA ARG A 225 -2.55 2.34 -0.25
C ARG A 225 -3.12 0.94 -0.03
N VAL A 226 -4.05 0.58 -0.89
CA VAL A 226 -4.51 -0.79 -1.10
C VAL A 226 -3.50 -1.50 -2.00
N MET A 227 -3.07 -2.67 -1.52
CA MET A 227 -2.37 -3.68 -2.28
C MET A 227 -3.40 -4.71 -2.72
N GLN A 228 -3.68 -4.71 -4.01
CA GLN A 228 -4.53 -5.71 -4.61
C GLN A 228 -3.72 -6.98 -4.84
N MET A 229 -4.18 -8.12 -4.33
CA MET A 229 -3.49 -9.40 -4.49
C MET A 229 -4.11 -10.25 -5.58
N TYR A 230 -3.25 -10.86 -6.38
CA TYR A 230 -3.64 -11.67 -7.53
C TYR A 230 -3.01 -13.05 -7.43
N TRP A 231 -3.78 -14.07 -7.82
CA TRP A 231 -3.27 -15.40 -8.03
C TRP A 231 -3.71 -15.92 -9.40
N GLY A 232 -2.80 -15.86 -10.37
CA GLY A 232 -3.14 -16.03 -11.77
C GLY A 232 -3.89 -14.79 -12.28
N ASN A 233 -5.09 -14.98 -12.81
CA ASN A 233 -5.95 -13.90 -13.31
C ASN A 233 -7.13 -13.57 -12.36
N GLU A 234 -7.11 -14.08 -11.13
CA GLU A 234 -8.19 -13.90 -10.15
C GLU A 234 -7.75 -12.94 -9.04
N TYR A 235 -8.63 -11.99 -8.70
CA TYR A 235 -8.58 -11.18 -7.48
C TYR A 235 -8.76 -12.08 -6.26
N ARG A 236 -8.10 -11.72 -5.15
CA ARG A 236 -7.96 -12.64 -4.02
C ARG A 236 -8.23 -12.03 -2.67
N GLN A 237 -7.37 -11.11 -2.26
CA GLN A 237 -7.42 -10.50 -0.94
C GLN A 237 -6.77 -9.13 -1.01
N ASP A 238 -7.49 -8.09 -0.65
CA ASP A 238 -6.95 -6.74 -0.66
C ASP A 238 -6.35 -6.38 0.71
N LEU A 239 -5.12 -5.86 0.70
CA LEU A 239 -4.32 -5.59 1.91
C LEU A 239 -3.87 -4.13 1.98
N LEU A 240 -3.53 -3.66 3.18
CA LEU A 240 -3.09 -2.28 3.39
C LEU A 240 -1.55 -2.15 3.32
N TYR A 241 -1.06 -1.04 2.78
CA TYR A 241 0.37 -0.72 2.68
C TYR A 241 0.65 0.76 2.92
N VAL A 242 1.70 1.07 3.67
CA VAL A 242 2.20 2.45 3.83
C VAL A 242 3.25 2.70 2.76
N LEU A 243 2.89 3.50 1.76
CA LEU A 243 3.82 4.00 0.76
C LEU A 243 4.92 4.81 1.43
N VAL A 244 6.17 4.43 1.19
CA VAL A 244 7.32 5.26 1.49
C VAL A 244 7.53 6.19 0.29
N PRO A 245 7.32 7.52 0.41
CA PRO A 245 7.68 8.43 -0.66
C PRO A 245 9.15 8.22 -0.97
N ALA A 246 9.48 8.00 -2.25
CA ALA A 246 10.88 7.93 -2.66
C ALA A 246 11.58 9.19 -2.12
N PRO A 247 12.68 9.05 -1.35
CA PRO A 247 13.35 10.22 -0.81
C PRO A 247 13.69 11.13 -2.00
N ALA A 248 13.49 12.44 -1.87
CA ALA A 248 13.83 13.42 -2.91
C ALA A 248 15.26 13.27 -3.47
N ALA A 249 16.13 12.52 -2.77
CA ALA A 249 17.41 12.01 -3.25
C ALA A 249 17.35 11.23 -4.59
N ALA A 250 16.29 10.50 -4.90
CA ALA A 250 16.15 9.82 -6.20
C ALA A 250 15.96 10.82 -7.35
N LEU A 251 15.17 11.88 -7.11
CA LEU A 251 14.99 12.99 -8.04
C LEU A 251 16.28 13.83 -8.17
N LEU A 252 16.97 14.10 -7.06
CA LEU A 252 18.27 14.76 -7.07
C LEU A 252 19.35 13.90 -7.74
N GLY A 253 19.29 12.58 -7.62
CA GLY A 253 20.16 11.65 -8.34
C GLY A 253 19.94 11.72 -9.85
N ALA A 254 18.68 11.74 -10.30
CA ALA A 254 18.35 11.91 -11.71
C ALA A 254 18.79 13.28 -12.26
N ILE A 255 18.61 14.36 -11.49
CA ILE A 255 19.07 15.70 -11.84
C ILE A 255 20.61 15.77 -11.85
N GLY A 256 21.27 15.15 -10.87
CA GLY A 256 22.73 15.09 -10.75
C GLY A 256 23.38 14.37 -11.94
N VAL A 257 22.85 13.22 -12.35
CA VAL A 257 23.33 12.50 -13.55
C VAL A 257 23.11 13.33 -14.82
N SER A 258 21.96 13.98 -14.94
CA SER A 258 21.65 14.85 -16.10
C SER A 258 22.60 16.04 -16.22
N LEU A 259 22.96 16.67 -15.10
CA LEU A 259 23.92 17.77 -15.04
C LEU A 259 25.35 17.33 -15.38
N VAL A 260 25.78 16.15 -14.90
CA VAL A 260 27.11 15.60 -15.22
C VAL A 260 27.23 15.29 -16.72
N VAL A 261 26.19 14.72 -17.33
CA VAL A 261 26.17 14.48 -18.79
C VAL A 261 26.21 15.78 -19.58
N TRP A 262 25.50 16.83 -19.13
CA TRP A 262 25.51 18.13 -19.79
C TRP A 262 26.87 18.84 -19.67
N LEU A 263 27.49 18.83 -18.48
CA LEU A 263 28.82 19.42 -18.25
C LEU A 263 29.89 18.69 -19.09
N ARG A 264 29.82 17.37 -19.20
CA ARG A 264 30.73 16.57 -20.02
C ARG A 264 30.57 16.79 -21.53
N ARG A 265 29.42 17.29 -21.98
CA ARG A 265 29.19 17.67 -23.39
C ARG A 265 29.69 19.08 -23.73
N LYS A 266 30.00 19.90 -22.72
CA LYS A 266 30.48 21.28 -22.88
C LYS A 266 31.98 21.47 -22.62
N ALA A 267 32.66 20.47 -22.05
CA ALA A 267 34.12 20.39 -21.93
C ALA A 267 34.70 19.62 -23.12
#